data_AF-A0A2S1TZL4-F1
#
_entry.id   AF-A0A2S1TZL4-F1
#
_cell.length_a   1.000
_cell.length_b   1.000
_cell.length_c   1.000
_cell.angle_alpha   90.00
_cell.angle_beta   90.00
_cell.angle_gamma   90.00
#
_symmetry.space_group_name_H-M   'P 1'
#
loop_
_entity.id
_entity.type
_entity.pdbx_description
1 polymer ?
#
loop_
_entity_poly.entity_id
_entity_poly.type
_entity_poly.pdbx_seq_one_letter_code
_entity_poly.pdbx_strand_id
1 'polypeptide(L)'
;LITNIVQIDNRVTKTEAESNAASKDLQSIKTKVAINYRVNYESSASIYQNVGQNFNNVIVNPAIHECVKAIAAKYNAEQLITNRTVVSGEMEQEISQKIKPYGLTVEDLNI
;
A
#
# COMPACT_ATOMS: atom_id res chain seq x y z
N LEU A 1 3.80 -12.56 -36.43
CA LEU A 1 3.72 -11.73 -35.21
C LEU A 1 2.86 -12.48 -34.21
N ILE A 2 3.45 -13.06 -33.17
CA ILE A 2 2.70 -13.75 -32.12
C ILE A 2 2.18 -12.66 -31.19
N THR A 3 0.86 -12.46 -31.17
CA THR A 3 0.23 -11.52 -30.24
C THR A 3 -0.04 -12.29 -28.95
N ASN A 4 0.75 -12.05 -27.91
CA ASN A 4 0.47 -12.61 -26.59
C ASN A 4 -0.68 -11.82 -25.96
N ILE A 5 -1.80 -12.50 -25.74
CA ILE A 5 -2.93 -11.95 -24.98
C ILE A 5 -2.61 -12.18 -23.50
N VAL A 6 -2.43 -11.10 -22.75
CA VAL A 6 -2.20 -11.16 -21.31
C VAL A 6 -3.42 -10.64 -20.59
N GLN A 7 -4.08 -11.52 -19.83
CA GLN A 7 -5.20 -11.12 -18.98
C GLN A 7 -4.66 -10.48 -17.70
N ILE A 8 -5.18 -9.30 -17.39
CA ILE A 8 -4.91 -8.60 -16.13
C ILE A 8 -6.16 -8.75 -15.27
N ASP A 9 -5.97 -9.15 -14.02
CA ASP A 9 -7.07 -9.24 -13.07
C ASP A 9 -7.35 -7.85 -12.47
N ASN A 10 -8.56 -7.35 -12.66
CA ASN A 10 -9.06 -6.09 -12.08
C ASN A 10 -9.91 -6.31 -10.82
N ARG A 11 -9.95 -7.55 -10.31
CA ARG A 11 -10.59 -7.88 -9.03
C ARG A 11 -9.76 -7.33 -7.87
N VAL A 12 -10.43 -7.23 -6.73
CA VAL A 12 -9.79 -6.84 -5.48
C VAL A 12 -8.73 -7.88 -5.13
N THR A 13 -7.50 -7.41 -4.99
CA THR A 13 -6.35 -8.20 -4.61
C THR A 13 -5.87 -7.76 -3.23
N LYS A 14 -5.51 -8.73 -2.41
CA LYS A 14 -4.90 -8.50 -1.10
C LYS A 14 -3.38 -8.53 -1.22
N THR A 15 -2.69 -7.57 -0.63
CA THR A 15 -1.24 -7.61 -0.42
C THR A 15 -0.95 -7.37 1.05
N GLU A 16 -0.04 -8.18 1.60
CA GLU A 16 0.46 -8.03 2.96
C GLU A 16 1.94 -7.64 2.89
N ALA A 17 2.31 -6.64 3.67
CA ALA A 17 3.70 -6.22 3.82
C ALA A 17 4.03 -6.07 5.30
N GLU A 18 5.21 -6.53 5.66
CA GLU A 18 5.79 -6.32 6.99
C GLU A 18 6.78 -5.17 6.90
N SER A 19 6.58 -4.16 7.74
CA SER A 19 7.45 -2.99 7.79
C SER A 19 7.99 -2.78 9.20
N ASN A 20 9.24 -2.30 9.24
CA ASN A 20 9.92 -1.94 10.47
C ASN A 20 10.18 -0.43 10.42
N ALA A 21 9.80 0.27 11.48
CA ALA A 21 10.02 1.71 11.61
C ALA A 21 10.42 2.08 13.04
N ALA A 22 10.90 3.31 13.23
CA ALA A 22 11.11 3.88 14.55
C ALA A 22 9.95 4.82 14.86
N SER A 23 9.39 4.70 16.06
CA SER A 23 8.39 5.62 16.57
C SER A 23 9.02 6.97 16.92
N LYS A 24 8.18 7.97 17.21
CA LYS A 24 8.61 9.30 17.67
C LYS A 24 9.50 9.27 18.91
N ASP A 25 9.26 8.32 19.82
CA ASP A 25 10.03 8.08 21.04
C ASP A 25 11.20 7.08 20.85
N LEU A 26 11.64 6.90 19.59
CA LEU A 26 12.79 6.07 19.20
C LEU A 26 12.65 4.58 19.56
N GLN A 27 11.43 4.08 19.69
CA GLN A 27 11.19 2.65 19.85
C GLN A 27 11.02 1.98 18.49
N SER A 28 11.60 0.79 18.33
CA SER A 28 11.43 -0.01 17.13
C SER A 28 10.05 -0.63 17.10
N ILE A 29 9.26 -0.29 16.08
CA ILE A 29 7.94 -0.87 15.84
C ILE A 29 7.98 -1.80 14.63
N LYS A 30 7.32 -2.95 14.78
CA LYS A 30 7.07 -3.89 13.69
C LYS A 30 5.58 -3.93 13.42
N THR A 31 5.19 -3.58 12.21
CA THR A 31 3.79 -3.54 11.81
C THR A 31 3.59 -4.36 10.55
N LYS A 32 2.58 -5.22 10.57
CA LYS A 32 2.11 -5.95 9.40
C LYS A 32 0.88 -5.25 8.86
N VAL A 33 0.96 -4.77 7.63
CA VAL A 33 -0.12 -4.03 6.96
C VAL A 33 -0.66 -4.91 5.85
N ALA A 34 -1.98 -5.09 5.83
CA ALA A 34 -2.72 -5.75 4.78
C ALA A 34 -3.59 -4.73 4.04
N ILE A 35 -3.48 -4.67 2.72
CA ILE A 35 -4.25 -3.76 1.88
C ILE A 35 -4.99 -4.55 0.83
N ASN A 36 -6.28 -4.26 0.71
CA ASN A 36 -7.13 -4.68 -0.39
C ASN A 36 -7.19 -3.52 -1.38
N TYR A 37 -6.75 -3.75 -2.61
CA TYR A 37 -6.81 -2.76 -3.66
C TYR A 37 -7.19 -3.40 -4.99
N ARG A 38 -7.55 -2.57 -5.95
CA ARG A 38 -7.86 -3.00 -7.31
C ARG A 38 -7.23 -2.08 -8.34
N VAL A 39 -6.99 -2.64 -9.52
CA VAL A 39 -6.55 -1.88 -10.69
C VAL A 39 -7.75 -1.33 -11.43
N ASN A 40 -7.77 -0.03 -11.69
CA ASN A 40 -8.81 0.60 -12.50
C ASN A 40 -8.76 0.07 -13.95
N TYR A 41 -9.92 -0.22 -14.53
CA TYR A 41 -10.02 -0.79 -15.88
C TYR A 41 -9.30 0.06 -16.94
N GLU A 42 -9.43 1.39 -16.83
CA GLU A 42 -8.82 2.35 -17.76
C GLU A 42 -7.29 2.37 -17.66
N SER A 43 -6.74 2.12 -16.47
CA SER A 43 -5.29 2.17 -16.21
C SER A 43 -4.61 0.81 -16.34
N SER A 44 -5.39 -0.28 -16.43
CA SER A 44 -4.90 -1.66 -16.43
C SER A 44 -3.83 -1.91 -17.50
N ALA A 45 -4.09 -1.49 -18.73
CA ALA A 45 -3.13 -1.64 -19.83
C ALA A 45 -1.85 -0.82 -19.58
N SER A 46 -1.98 0.39 -19.03
CA SER A 46 -0.85 1.28 -18.74
C SER A 46 0.03 0.74 -17.63
N ILE A 47 -0.54 0.21 -16.53
CA ILE A 47 0.23 -0.41 -15.44
C ILE A 47 1.05 -1.57 -15.99
N TYR A 48 0.43 -2.44 -16.80
CA TYR A 48 1.14 -3.59 -17.35
C TYR A 48 2.24 -3.19 -18.33
N GLN A 49 2.01 -2.19 -19.17
CA GLN A 49 3.03 -1.72 -20.13
C GLN A 49 4.20 -1.01 -19.45
N ASN A 50 3.94 -0.20 -18.43
CA ASN A 50 4.97 0.61 -17.78
C ASN A 50 5.70 -0.11 -16.64
N VAL A 51 5.02 -1.01 -15.92
CA VAL A 51 5.52 -1.63 -14.69
C VAL A 51 5.55 -3.15 -14.78
N GLY A 52 4.63 -3.74 -15.55
CA GLY A 52 4.52 -5.20 -15.70
C GLY A 52 3.66 -5.84 -14.62
N GLN A 53 3.72 -7.18 -14.53
CA GLN A 53 2.89 -7.97 -13.60
C GLN A 53 3.24 -7.74 -12.13
N ASN A 54 4.48 -7.34 -11.82
CA ASN A 54 4.98 -7.16 -10.45
C ASN A 54 4.75 -5.74 -9.90
N PHE A 55 3.72 -5.05 -10.38
CA PHE A 55 3.42 -3.67 -9.97
C PHE A 55 3.12 -3.55 -8.46
N ASN A 56 2.64 -4.63 -7.82
CA ASN A 56 2.47 -4.69 -6.38
C ASN A 56 3.79 -4.47 -5.62
N ASN A 57 4.88 -5.11 -6.07
CA ASN A 57 6.19 -5.00 -5.44
C ASN A 57 6.87 -3.66 -5.77
N VAL A 58 6.53 -3.05 -6.90
CA VAL A 58 7.14 -1.79 -7.37
C VAL A 58 6.42 -0.55 -6.84
N ILE A 59 5.10 -0.62 -6.67
CA ILE A 59 4.28 0.53 -6.29
C ILE A 59 3.71 0.36 -4.88
N VAL A 60 2.99 -0.74 -4.64
CA VAL A 60 2.20 -0.92 -3.40
C VAL A 60 3.10 -1.12 -2.19
N ASN A 61 4.06 -2.05 -2.25
CA ASN A 61 4.96 -2.33 -1.13
C ASN A 61 5.81 -1.11 -0.73
N PRO A 62 6.43 -0.36 -1.66
CA PRO A 62 7.13 0.88 -1.31
C PRO A 62 6.20 1.93 -0.70
N ALA A 63 4.98 2.10 -1.23
CA ALA A 63 4.00 3.03 -0.67
C ALA A 63 3.64 2.66 0.79
N ILE A 64 3.46 1.38 1.09
CA ILE A 64 3.24 0.89 2.47
C ILE A 64 4.43 1.22 3.35
N HIS A 65 5.65 0.89 2.92
CA HIS A 65 6.86 1.11 3.72
C HIS A 65 7.11 2.58 4.03
N GLU A 66 6.90 3.45 3.05
CA GLU A 66 7.03 4.90 3.25
C GLU A 66 5.97 5.43 4.21
N CYS A 67 4.72 5.01 4.04
CA CYS A 67 3.62 5.41 4.90
C CYS A 67 3.83 4.95 6.36
N VAL A 68 4.21 3.68 6.57
CA VAL A 68 4.49 3.17 7.92
C VAL A 68 5.61 3.97 8.60
N LYS A 69 6.67 4.31 7.87
CA LYS A 69 7.76 5.15 8.42
C LYS A 69 7.29 6.57 8.73
N ALA A 70 6.51 7.18 7.84
CA ALA A 70 6.01 8.55 8.02
C ALA A 70 5.06 8.65 9.22
N ILE A 71 4.15 7.69 9.37
CA ILE A 71 3.20 7.64 10.49
C ILE A 71 3.89 7.25 11.79
N ALA A 72 4.78 6.26 11.79
CA ALA A 72 5.53 5.88 12.98
C ALA A 72 6.33 7.06 13.56
N ALA A 73 6.94 7.89 12.71
CA ALA A 73 7.67 9.08 13.16
C ALA A 73 6.80 10.15 13.84
N LYS A 74 5.47 10.14 13.61
CA LYS A 74 4.53 11.13 14.19
C LYS A 74 4.03 10.71 15.58
N TYR A 75 4.01 9.42 15.88
CA TYR A 75 3.37 8.84 17.06
C TYR A 75 4.37 8.11 17.95
N ASN A 76 4.13 8.13 19.27
CA ASN A 76 4.87 7.25 20.18
C ASN A 76 4.41 5.79 20.00
N ALA A 77 5.25 4.83 20.38
CA ALA A 77 4.93 3.40 20.23
C ALA A 77 3.60 3.00 20.90
N GLU A 78 3.32 3.55 22.09
CA GLU A 78 2.05 3.31 22.80
C GLU A 78 0.84 3.86 22.01
N GLN A 79 1.00 5.01 21.35
CA GLN A 79 -0.07 5.65 20.59
C GLN A 79 -0.41 4.87 19.32
N LEU A 80 0.58 4.22 18.71
CA LEU A 80 0.36 3.36 17.54
C LEU A 80 -0.52 2.14 17.89
N ILE A 81 -0.53 1.72 19.15
CA ILE A 81 -1.36 0.62 19.64
C ILE A 81 -2.75 1.14 20.07
N THR A 82 -2.77 2.19 20.88
CA THR A 82 -4.01 2.73 21.46
C THR A 82 -4.89 3.45 20.44
N ASN A 83 -4.29 4.14 19.46
CA ASN A 83 -5.00 4.90 18.42
C ASN A 83 -5.01 4.18 17.07
N ARG A 84 -4.98 2.83 17.06
CA ARG A 84 -4.91 2.02 15.84
C ARG A 84 -5.92 2.41 14.77
N THR A 85 -7.15 2.76 15.15
CA THR A 85 -8.19 3.20 14.21
C THR A 85 -7.83 4.51 13.50
N VAL A 86 -7.30 5.49 14.25
CA VAL A 86 -6.87 6.78 13.69
C VAL A 86 -5.66 6.59 12.78
N VAL A 87 -4.68 5.83 13.25
CA VAL A 87 -3.46 5.47 12.52
C VAL A 87 -3.80 4.73 11.22
N SER A 88 -4.73 3.77 11.26
CA SER A 88 -5.20 3.03 10.09
C SER A 88 -5.84 3.94 9.06
N GLY A 89 -6.70 4.88 9.48
CA GLY A 89 -7.34 5.84 8.58
C GLY A 89 -6.34 6.80 7.94
N GLU A 90 -5.35 7.30 8.69
CA GLU A 90 -4.26 8.11 8.13
C GLU A 90 -3.42 7.30 7.13
N MET A 91 -3.09 6.05 7.47
CA MET A 91 -2.32 5.18 6.58
C MET A 91 -3.06 4.91 5.27
N GLU A 92 -4.36 4.63 5.34
CA GLU A 92 -5.21 4.38 4.18
C GLU A 92 -5.23 5.60 3.25
N GLN A 93 -5.44 6.80 3.80
CA GLN A 93 -5.44 8.04 3.02
C GLN A 93 -4.09 8.29 2.35
N GLU A 94 -2.99 8.13 3.08
CA GLU A 94 -1.64 8.39 2.56
C GLU A 94 -1.27 7.38 1.45
N ILE A 95 -1.58 6.09 1.64
CA ILE A 95 -1.32 5.06 0.64
C ILE A 95 -2.20 5.26 -0.59
N SER A 96 -3.50 5.53 -0.39
CA SER A 96 -4.44 5.81 -1.48
C SER A 96 -3.95 6.97 -2.34
N GLN A 97 -3.49 8.07 -1.74
CA GLN A 97 -2.91 9.20 -2.47
C GLN A 97 -1.65 8.83 -3.27
N LYS A 98 -0.79 7.95 -2.74
CA LYS A 98 0.44 7.51 -3.42
C LYS A 98 0.18 6.58 -4.60
N ILE A 99 -0.80 5.67 -4.48
CA ILE A 99 -1.04 4.64 -5.50
C ILE A 99 -2.07 5.06 -6.57
N LYS A 100 -2.96 6.02 -6.25
CA LYS A 100 -3.98 6.55 -7.16
C LYS A 100 -3.45 7.08 -8.49
N PRO A 101 -2.30 7.79 -8.58
CA PRO A 101 -1.73 8.24 -9.85
C PRO A 101 -1.37 7.10 -10.81
N TYR A 102 -1.10 5.90 -10.28
CA TYR A 102 -0.84 4.71 -11.08
C TYR A 102 -2.12 4.01 -11.55
N GLY A 103 -3.29 4.47 -11.10
CA GLY A 103 -4.59 3.85 -11.41
C GLY A 103 -4.96 2.70 -10.49
N LEU A 104 -4.42 2.69 -9.28
CA LEU A 104 -4.77 1.75 -8.22
C LEU A 104 -5.73 2.41 -7.23
N THR A 105 -6.74 1.68 -6.79
CA THR A 105 -7.73 2.15 -5.82
C THR A 105 -7.69 1.23 -4.60
N VAL A 106 -7.51 1.81 -3.41
CA VAL A 106 -7.62 1.09 -2.12
C VAL A 106 -9.09 0.90 -1.79
N GLU A 107 -9.47 -0.32 -1.44
CA GLU A 107 -10.81 -0.69 -0.99
C GLU A 107 -10.88 -0.81 0.52
N ASP A 108 -9.82 -1.36 1.14
CA ASP A 108 -9.75 -1.58 2.58
C ASP A 108 -8.29 -1.72 3.04
N LEU A 109 -8.02 -1.29 4.28
CA LEU A 109 -6.70 -1.38 4.91
C LEU A 109 -6.83 -1.91 6.34
N ASN A 110 -5.99 -2.88 6.67
CA ASN A 110 -5.95 -3.49 7.99
C ASN A 110 -4.50 -3.53 8.50
N ILE A 111 -4.28 -2.98 9.69
CA ILE A 111 -3.01 -3.01 10.44
C ILE A 111 -3.24 -3.73 11.74
#